data_AF-A0A522V386-F1
#
_entry.id   AF-A0A522V386-F1
#
_cell.length_a   1.000
_cell.length_b   1.000
_cell.length_c   1.000
_cell.angle_alpha   90.00
_cell.angle_beta   90.00
_cell.angle_gamma   90.00
#
_symmetry.space_group_name_H-M   'P 1'
#
loop_
_entity.id
_entity.type
_entity.pdbx_description
1 polymer ?
#
loop_
_entity_poly.entity_id
_entity_poly.type
_entity_poly.pdbx_seq_one_letter_code
_entity_poly.pdbx_strand_id
1 'polypeptide(L)' 'PHTDRIDFSGTKMRQMIEAGKRPPADSMRPEVADVILRSGKPFVE' A
#
# COMPACT_ATOMS: atom_id res chain seq x y z
N PRO A 1 -7.11 -23.71 11.92
CA PRO A 1 -6.00 -23.23 11.06
C PRO A 1 -6.51 -22.24 10.02
N HIS A 2 -6.28 -20.94 10.23
CA HIS A 2 -6.62 -19.89 9.26
C HIS A 2 -5.32 -19.35 8.67
N THR A 3 -4.89 -19.95 7.56
CA THR A 3 -3.68 -19.61 6.79
C THR A 3 -3.91 -18.42 5.85
N ASP A 4 -5.07 -17.76 5.94
CA ASP A 4 -5.44 -16.65 5.04
C ASP A 4 -5.00 -15.27 5.55
N ARG A 5 -4.07 -15.23 6.51
CA ARG A 5 -3.58 -13.97 7.09
C ARG A 5 -2.29 -13.55 6.40
N ILE A 6 -2.38 -12.51 5.59
CA ILE A 6 -1.21 -11.86 4.99
C ILE A 6 -0.64 -10.88 6.03
N ASP A 7 0.48 -11.23 6.64
CA ASP A 7 1.21 -10.31 7.52
C ASP A 7 2.01 -9.32 6.67
N PHE A 8 1.43 -8.14 6.46
CA PHE A 8 2.08 -7.04 5.75
C PHE A 8 2.23 -5.81 6.65
N SER A 9 3.46 -5.35 6.86
CA SER A 9 3.70 -4.22 7.76
C SER A 9 3.32 -2.89 7.11
N GLY A 10 2.65 -2.03 7.88
CA GLY A 10 2.30 -0.67 7.44
C GLY A 10 3.54 0.15 7.06
N THR A 11 4.67 -0.06 7.73
CA THR A 11 5.96 0.57 7.38
C THR A 11 6.42 0.18 5.98
N LYS A 12 6.32 -1.10 5.62
CA LYS A 12 6.70 -1.58 4.28
C LYS A 12 5.73 -1.06 3.21
N MET A 13 4.44 -0.97 3.53
CA MET A 13 3.45 -0.35 2.64
C MET A 13 3.77 1.12 2.36
N ARG A 14 4.11 1.89 3.40
CA ARG A 14 4.51 3.29 3.29
C ARG A 14 5.74 3.43 2.38
N GLN A 15 6.79 2.66 2.63
CA GLN A 15 8.00 2.65 1.80
C GLN A 15 7.73 2.32 0.33
N MET A 16 6.84 1.39 0.05
CA MET A 16 6.46 1.06 -1.33
C MET A 16 5.77 2.22 -2.02
N ILE A 17 4.80 2.84 -1.36
CA ILE A 17 4.05 3.99 -1.89
C ILE A 17 4.98 5.19 -2.12
N GLU A 18 5.87 5.48 -1.16
CA GLU A 18 6.89 6.54 -1.29
C GLU A 18 7.87 6.27 -2.44
N ALA A 19 8.21 4.99 -2.68
CA ALA A 19 9.03 4.59 -3.82
C ALA A 19 8.29 4.56 -5.17
N GLY A 20 7.03 5.00 -5.21
CA GLY A 20 6.20 4.98 -6.42
C GLY A 20 5.75 3.58 -6.85
N LYS A 21 5.87 2.57 -5.96
CA LYS A 21 5.52 1.18 -6.25
C LYS A 21 4.12 0.87 -5.72
N ARG A 22 3.37 0.11 -6.53
CA ARG A 22 2.02 -0.34 -6.17
C ARG A 22 2.10 -1.46 -5.12
N PRO A 23 1.33 -1.38 -4.01
CA PRO A 23 1.18 -2.50 -3.09
C PRO A 23 0.43 -3.69 -3.74
N PRO A 24 0.54 -4.91 -3.17
CA PRO A 24 -0.23 -6.07 -3.61
C PRO A 24 -1.74 -5.80 -3.57
N ALA A 25 -2.48 -6.30 -4.56
CA ALA A 25 -3.93 -6.12 -4.67
C ALA A 25 -4.70 -6.68 -3.46
N ASP A 26 -4.19 -7.74 -2.85
CA ASP A 26 -4.76 -8.36 -1.63
C ASP A 26 -4.64 -7.46 -0.40
N SER A 27 -3.73 -6.48 -0.44
CA SER A 27 -3.50 -5.50 0.64
C SER A 27 -4.09 -4.12 0.36
N MET A 28 -4.14 -3.71 -0.91
CA MET A 28 -4.66 -2.43 -1.32
C MET A 28 -5.32 -2.55 -2.68
N ARG A 29 -6.56 -2.07 -2.76
CA ARG A 29 -7.31 -1.99 -4.02
C ARG A 29 -6.50 -1.21 -5.06
N PRO A 30 -6.31 -1.76 -6.29
CA PRO A 30 -5.54 -1.14 -7.35
C PRO A 30 -5.86 0.36 -7.56
N GLU A 31 -7.12 0.72 -7.66
CA GLU A 31 -7.62 2.07 -7.87
C GLU A 31 -7.26 3.03 -6.73
N VAL A 32 -7.19 2.54 -5.49
CA VAL A 32 -6.78 3.35 -4.34
C VAL A 32 -5.29 3.63 -4.42
N ALA A 33 -4.49 2.61 -4.75
CA ALA A 33 -3.05 2.78 -4.96
C ALA A 33 -2.76 3.80 -6.07
N ASP A 34 -3.52 3.78 -7.17
CA ASP A 34 -3.34 4.73 -8.27
C ASP A 34 -3.66 6.17 -7.85
N VAL A 35 -4.73 6.38 -7.08
CA VAL A 35 -5.08 7.71 -6.55
C VAL A 35 -3.99 8.22 -5.60
N ILE A 36 -3.53 7.37 -4.69
CA ILE A 36 -2.46 7.69 -3.72
C ILE A 36 -1.17 8.06 -4.45
N LEU A 37 -0.75 7.25 -5.43
CA LEU A 37 0.47 7.48 -6.21
C LEU A 37 0.38 8.77 -7.05
N ARG A 38 -0.82 9.16 -7.49
CA ARG A 38 -1.04 10.43 -8.21
C ARG A 38 -1.15 11.64 -7.29
N SER A 39 -1.49 11.46 -6.01
CA SER A 39 -1.75 12.56 -5.06
C SER A 39 -0.49 13.29 -4.60
N GLY A 40 0.71 12.76 -4.85
CA GLY A 40 2.00 13.39 -4.54
C GLY A 40 2.40 13.35 -3.06
N LYS A 41 1.51 13.75 -2.14
CA LYS A 41 1.70 13.68 -0.68
C LYS A 41 0.61 12.82 -0.02
N PRO A 42 0.74 11.49 -0.04
CA PRO A 42 -0.30 10.59 0.46
C PRO A 42 -0.32 10.40 1.98
N PHE A 43 0.69 10.89 2.71
CA PHE A 43 0.81 10.72 4.16
C PHE A 43 0.86 12.06 4.86
N VAL A 44 0.24 12.14 6.04
CA VAL A 44 0.28 13.29 6.95
C VAL A 44 1.57 13.21 7.79
N GLU A 45 2.18 14.37 8.07
CA GLU A 45 3.36 14.50 8.96
C GLU A 45 2.99 14.33 10.44
#